data_AF-A0A1V5NUE0-F1
#
_entry.id   AF-A0A1V5NUE0-F1
#
_cell.length_a   1.000
_cell.length_b   1.000
_cell.length_c   1.000
_cell.angle_alpha   90.00
_cell.angle_beta   90.00
_cell.angle_gamma   90.00
#
_symmetry.space_group_name_H-M   'P 1'
#
loop_
_entity.id
_entity.type
_entity.pdbx_description
1 polymer ?
#
loop_
_entity_poly.entity_id
_entity_poly.type
_entity_poly.pdbx_seq_one_letter_code
_entity_poly.pdbx_strand_id
1 'polypeptide(L)'
;MTRLNVHARGFTLMEIIVVAVLASVGGSMVMPMIDKGRYSACKQQFKTLKTAIQQHKTDVGFYPFIGGFEATTNDQLMSDDSSNNALVFDGAATLVTYSGVTYSYNVSSAVKYKKKWKGPYMDSDAEQFMIDPWGRKIRVAFHYRKAFLQSAGPDGQFDSFWDADIGGPSDIATPAYSGDDVVLLVASKLDIPP
;
A
#
# COMPACT_ATOMS: atom_id res chain seq x y z
N MET A 1 24.99 -36.78 46.23
CA MET A 1 24.20 -35.72 45.56
C MET A 1 24.84 -34.39 45.87
N THR A 2 25.61 -33.84 44.95
CA THR A 2 26.38 -32.59 45.13
C THR A 2 25.54 -31.43 44.63
N ARG A 3 25.09 -30.53 45.51
CA ARG A 3 24.34 -29.32 45.13
C ARG A 3 25.32 -28.24 44.66
N LEU A 4 25.20 -27.83 43.39
CA LEU A 4 25.94 -26.68 42.85
C LEU A 4 25.26 -25.39 43.33
N ASN A 5 25.93 -24.63 44.19
CA ASN A 5 25.53 -23.28 44.56
C ASN A 5 25.84 -22.33 43.41
N VAL A 6 24.83 -22.00 42.61
CA VAL A 6 24.91 -20.88 41.67
C VAL A 6 24.81 -19.61 42.50
N HIS A 7 25.94 -18.92 42.68
CA HIS A 7 25.94 -17.58 43.28
C HIS A 7 25.22 -16.63 42.33
N ALA A 8 23.97 -16.29 42.67
CA ALA A 8 23.27 -15.20 42.03
C ALA A 8 24.06 -13.91 42.28
N ARG A 9 24.75 -13.41 41.26
CA ARG A 9 25.41 -12.10 41.32
C ARG A 9 24.31 -11.04 41.41
N GLY A 10 24.26 -10.32 42.53
CA GLY A 10 23.32 -9.22 42.73
C GLY A 10 23.66 -8.05 41.81
N PHE A 11 22.64 -7.53 41.10
CA PHE A 11 22.76 -6.32 40.29
C PHE A 11 23.10 -5.12 41.19
N THR A 12 24.06 -4.30 40.77
CA THR A 12 24.46 -3.11 41.53
C THR A 12 23.48 -1.97 41.26
N LEU A 13 23.20 -1.15 42.29
CA LEU A 13 22.31 0.03 42.16
C LEU A 13 22.76 0.97 41.04
N MET A 14 24.07 1.12 40.83
CA MET A 14 24.61 1.99 39.79
C MET A 14 24.23 1.54 38.37
N GLU A 15 24.23 0.23 38.12
CA GLU A 15 23.94 -0.35 36.81
C GLU A 15 22.49 -0.10 36.39
N ILE A 16 21.55 -0.29 37.32
CA ILE A 16 20.13 0.01 37.09
C ILE A 16 19.85 1.52 37.04
N ILE A 17 20.61 2.36 37.75
CA ILE A 17 20.48 3.82 37.67
C ILE A 17 20.96 4.33 36.29
N VAL A 18 22.08 3.84 35.77
CA VAL A 18 22.61 4.27 34.46
C VAL A 18 21.65 3.87 33.34
N VAL A 19 21.13 2.63 33.36
CA VAL A 19 20.15 2.18 32.36
C VAL A 19 18.87 3.01 32.43
N ALA A 20 18.38 3.34 33.64
CA ALA A 20 17.20 4.18 33.80
C ALA A 20 17.40 5.62 33.29
N VAL A 21 18.59 6.22 33.51
CA VAL A 21 18.92 7.57 33.02
C VAL A 21 19.14 7.59 31.50
N LEU A 22 19.81 6.58 30.95
CA LEU A 22 20.01 6.50 29.50
C LEU A 22 18.70 6.19 28.76
N ALA A 23 17.83 5.35 29.32
CA ALA A 23 16.50 5.10 28.77
C ALA A 23 15.61 6.36 28.83
N SER A 24 15.70 7.17 29.89
CA SER A 24 14.89 8.38 30.03
C SER A 24 15.32 9.50 29.07
N VAL A 25 16.62 9.66 28.81
CA VAL A 25 17.14 10.66 27.87
C VAL A 25 17.05 10.18 26.42
N GLY A 26 17.25 8.89 26.16
CA GLY A 26 17.23 8.32 24.81
C GLY A 26 15.83 8.12 24.22
N GLY A 27 14.79 8.01 25.04
CA GLY A 27 13.44 7.67 24.60
C GLY A 27 12.74 8.73 23.74
N SER A 28 13.11 10.02 23.84
CA SER A 28 12.39 11.11 23.18
C SER A 28 12.80 11.37 21.72
N MET A 29 14.01 10.95 21.30
CA MET A 29 14.55 11.27 19.97
C MET A 29 14.21 10.25 18.87
N VAL A 30 13.74 9.05 19.24
CA VAL A 30 13.53 7.95 18.29
C VAL A 30 12.28 8.12 17.41
N MET A 31 11.24 8.79 17.92
CA MET A 31 9.94 8.88 17.24
C MET A 31 9.98 9.57 15.86
N PRO A 32 10.50 10.80 15.69
CA PRO A 32 10.48 11.49 14.39
C PRO A 32 11.42 10.86 13.35
N MET A 33 12.40 10.06 13.77
CA MET A 33 13.28 9.32 12.85
C MET A 33 12.58 8.08 12.29
N ILE A 34 11.76 7.40 13.10
CA ILE A 34 10.95 6.25 12.66
C ILE A 34 9.97 6.68 11.56
N ASP A 35 9.29 7.83 11.72
CA ASP A 35 8.32 8.27 10.73
C ASP A 35 8.97 8.63 9.39
N LYS A 36 10.14 9.28 9.38
CA LYS A 36 10.91 9.49 8.14
C LYS A 36 11.27 8.17 7.45
N GLY A 37 11.64 7.16 8.23
CA GLY A 37 11.88 5.80 7.73
C GLY A 37 10.64 5.18 7.11
N ARG A 38 9.49 5.30 7.79
CA ARG A 38 8.18 4.85 7.29
C ARG A 38 7.78 5.53 5.98
N TYR A 39 7.93 6.85 5.88
CA TYR A 39 7.67 7.58 4.63
C TYR A 39 8.54 7.08 3.48
N SER A 40 9.84 6.82 3.71
CA SER A 40 10.74 6.27 2.69
C SER A 40 10.32 4.87 2.27
N ALA A 41 9.95 4.01 3.22
CA ALA A 41 9.49 2.65 2.96
C ALA A 41 8.18 2.64 2.15
N CYS A 42 7.21 3.49 2.54
CA CYS A 42 5.93 3.64 1.83
C CYS A 42 6.15 4.06 0.36
N LYS A 43 7.04 5.03 0.11
CA LYS A 43 7.37 5.45 -1.27
C LYS A 43 8.00 4.34 -2.09
N GLN A 44 8.86 3.51 -1.49
CA GLN A 44 9.46 2.37 -2.17
C GLN A 44 8.40 1.31 -2.52
N GLN A 45 7.52 1.00 -1.56
CA GLN A 45 6.39 0.10 -1.76
C GLN A 45 5.47 0.57 -2.90
N PHE A 46 5.15 1.86 -2.95
CA PHE A 46 4.33 2.44 -4.01
C PHE A 46 4.99 2.33 -5.39
N LYS A 47 6.32 2.47 -5.48
CA LYS A 47 7.06 2.27 -6.74
C LYS A 47 7.00 0.81 -7.21
N THR A 48 7.11 -0.13 -6.28
CA THR A 48 6.94 -1.56 -6.59
C THR A 48 5.52 -1.84 -7.10
N LEU A 49 4.49 -1.36 -6.38
CA LEU A 49 3.09 -1.50 -6.79
C LEU A 49 2.82 -0.85 -8.15
N LYS A 50 3.34 0.37 -8.38
CA LYS A 50 3.22 1.05 -9.67
C LYS A 50 3.79 0.19 -10.80
N THR A 51 4.95 -0.41 -10.59
CA THR A 51 5.61 -1.28 -11.58
C THR A 51 4.76 -2.52 -11.86
N ALA A 52 4.25 -3.18 -10.82
CA ALA A 52 3.38 -4.34 -10.95
C ALA A 52 2.07 -4.01 -11.70
N ILE A 53 1.45 -2.87 -11.39
CA ILE A 53 0.24 -2.38 -12.05
C ILE A 53 0.50 -2.05 -13.54
N GLN A 54 1.66 -1.46 -13.85
CA GLN A 54 2.07 -1.18 -15.23
C GLN A 54 2.39 -2.45 -16.02
N GLN A 55 2.98 -3.45 -15.36
CA GLN A 55 3.23 -4.75 -15.96
C GLN A 55 1.92 -5.48 -16.27
N HIS A 56 0.97 -5.50 -15.33
CA HIS A 56 -0.39 -6.00 -15.56
C HIS A 56 -1.02 -5.33 -16.78
N LYS A 57 -0.95 -4.00 -16.90
CA LYS A 57 -1.44 -3.29 -18.10
C LYS A 57 -0.76 -3.77 -19.38
N THR A 58 0.56 -3.94 -19.35
CA THR A 58 1.32 -4.34 -20.54
C THR A 58 0.89 -5.71 -21.05
N ASP A 59 0.63 -6.64 -20.13
CA ASP A 59 0.26 -8.00 -20.47
C ASP A 59 -1.22 -8.10 -20.86
N VAL A 60 -2.11 -7.60 -20.01
CA VAL A 60 -3.56 -7.74 -20.17
C VAL A 60 -4.14 -6.72 -21.16
N GLY A 61 -3.56 -5.52 -21.21
CA GLY A 61 -3.97 -4.37 -22.03
C GLY A 61 -4.64 -3.23 -21.25
N PHE A 62 -5.01 -3.46 -19.98
CA PHE A 62 -5.73 -2.49 -19.15
C PHE A 62 -5.21 -2.53 -17.72
N TYR A 63 -5.35 -1.41 -17.01
CA TYR A 63 -5.04 -1.35 -15.59
C TYR A 63 -6.02 -2.22 -14.77
N PRO A 64 -5.62 -2.77 -13.62
CA PRO A 64 -6.49 -3.53 -12.72
C PRO A 64 -7.46 -2.55 -12.02
N PHE A 65 -8.53 -2.19 -12.70
CA PHE A 65 -9.51 -1.23 -12.21
C PHE A 65 -10.95 -1.73 -12.36
N ILE A 66 -11.81 -1.26 -11.45
CA ILE A 66 -13.26 -1.49 -11.44
C ILE A 66 -13.97 -0.14 -11.58
N GLY A 67 -15.03 -0.08 -12.39
CA GLY A 67 -16.00 1.02 -12.39
C GLY A 67 -15.97 1.90 -13.64
N GLY A 68 -16.64 3.05 -13.56
CA GLY A 68 -16.61 4.09 -14.59
C GLY A 68 -15.65 5.22 -14.20
N PHE A 69 -15.66 6.32 -14.95
CA PHE A 69 -14.88 7.52 -14.63
C PHE A 69 -15.25 8.15 -13.27
N GLU A 70 -16.41 7.77 -12.71
CA GLU A 70 -16.95 8.21 -11.42
C GLU A 70 -16.46 7.37 -10.22
N ALA A 71 -15.75 6.26 -10.46
CA ALA A 71 -15.28 5.41 -9.36
C ALA A 71 -14.27 6.20 -8.50
N THR A 72 -14.51 6.26 -7.19
CA THR A 72 -13.64 7.01 -6.27
C THR A 72 -12.55 6.11 -5.67
N THR A 73 -12.81 4.81 -5.49
CA THR A 73 -11.91 3.83 -4.88
C THR A 73 -12.07 2.43 -5.48
N ASN A 74 -11.01 1.61 -5.48
CA ASN A 74 -11.06 0.21 -5.94
C ASN A 74 -10.51 -0.75 -4.88
N ASP A 75 -11.30 -0.96 -3.84
CA ASP A 75 -10.95 -1.89 -2.74
C ASP A 75 -11.18 -3.37 -3.12
N GLN A 76 -11.74 -3.64 -4.29
CA GLN A 76 -12.24 -4.95 -4.71
C GLN A 76 -11.25 -5.73 -5.61
N LEU A 77 -10.53 -5.07 -6.54
CA LEU A 77 -9.50 -5.73 -7.39
C LEU A 77 -8.08 -5.56 -6.87
N MET A 78 -7.90 -4.67 -5.91
CA MET A 78 -6.63 -4.38 -5.24
C MET A 78 -6.87 -4.47 -3.73
N SER A 79 -7.51 -5.56 -3.31
CA SER A 79 -7.73 -5.83 -1.90
C SER A 79 -6.48 -6.41 -1.25
N ASP A 80 -6.48 -6.45 0.06
CA ASP A 80 -5.54 -7.15 0.93
C ASP A 80 -5.70 -8.68 0.89
N ASP A 81 -6.76 -9.21 0.29
CA ASP A 81 -6.96 -10.64 0.10
C ASP A 81 -6.34 -11.10 -1.23
N SER A 82 -5.36 -12.00 -1.14
CA SER A 82 -4.68 -12.58 -2.31
C SER A 82 -5.66 -13.20 -3.30
N SER A 83 -6.81 -13.72 -2.85
CA SER A 83 -7.85 -14.34 -3.70
C SER A 83 -8.60 -13.33 -4.58
N ASN A 84 -8.55 -12.04 -4.23
CA ASN A 84 -9.27 -10.97 -4.91
C ASN A 84 -8.32 -9.89 -5.46
N ASN A 85 -7.01 -10.10 -5.36
CA ASN A 85 -6.02 -9.15 -5.83
C ASN A 85 -5.54 -9.49 -7.26
N ALA A 86 -5.76 -8.56 -8.20
CA ALA A 86 -5.40 -8.70 -9.60
C ALA A 86 -3.88 -8.81 -9.86
N LEU A 87 -3.06 -8.42 -8.88
CA LEU A 87 -1.61 -8.55 -8.96
C LEU A 87 -1.10 -9.94 -8.59
N VAL A 88 -1.88 -10.78 -7.92
CA VAL A 88 -1.40 -12.08 -7.41
C VAL A 88 -2.18 -13.24 -7.98
N PHE A 89 -3.47 -13.05 -8.24
CA PHE A 89 -4.38 -14.15 -8.54
C PHE A 89 -4.91 -14.14 -9.98
N ASP A 90 -4.80 -15.30 -10.64
CA ASP A 90 -5.31 -15.59 -12.00
C ASP A 90 -6.79 -16.05 -12.03
N GLY A 91 -7.50 -16.11 -10.89
CA GLY A 91 -8.82 -16.74 -10.85
C GLY A 91 -9.99 -15.91 -11.39
N ALA A 92 -11.15 -16.57 -11.43
CA ALA A 92 -12.35 -16.18 -12.19
C ALA A 92 -12.95 -14.84 -11.76
N ALA A 93 -13.71 -14.24 -12.68
CA ALA A 93 -14.25 -12.89 -12.61
C ALA A 93 -14.99 -12.67 -11.29
N THR A 94 -14.58 -11.68 -10.51
CA THR A 94 -15.44 -11.14 -9.49
C THR A 94 -16.53 -10.36 -10.21
N LEU A 95 -17.76 -10.87 -10.18
CA LEU A 95 -18.92 -10.12 -10.67
C LEU A 95 -19.24 -9.04 -9.64
N VAL A 96 -19.00 -7.78 -9.98
CA VAL A 96 -19.40 -6.66 -9.11
C VAL A 96 -20.59 -5.97 -9.76
N THR A 97 -21.68 -5.88 -9.01
CA THR A 97 -22.88 -5.13 -9.40
C THR A 97 -22.78 -3.74 -8.80
N TYR A 98 -22.63 -2.73 -9.64
CA TYR A 98 -22.64 -1.32 -9.25
C TYR A 98 -23.81 -0.62 -9.93
N SER A 99 -24.65 0.06 -9.15
CA SER A 99 -25.82 0.78 -9.67
C SER A 99 -26.73 -0.08 -10.56
N GLY A 100 -26.93 -1.35 -10.19
CA GLY A 100 -27.77 -2.29 -10.94
C GLY A 100 -27.15 -2.86 -12.22
N VAL A 101 -25.90 -2.48 -12.55
CA VAL A 101 -25.16 -3.03 -13.68
C VAL A 101 -24.10 -4.00 -13.18
N THR A 102 -24.14 -5.25 -13.64
CA THR A 102 -23.12 -6.26 -13.34
C THR A 102 -21.98 -6.13 -14.33
N TYR A 103 -20.79 -6.02 -13.80
CA TYR A 103 -19.56 -5.94 -14.56
C TYR A 103 -18.65 -7.10 -14.15
N SER A 104 -17.99 -7.72 -15.12
CA SER A 104 -17.05 -8.81 -14.88
C SER A 104 -15.67 -8.24 -14.58
N TYR A 105 -15.20 -8.41 -13.36
CA TYR A 105 -13.93 -7.87 -12.89
C TYR A 105 -13.03 -8.98 -12.40
N ASN A 106 -12.32 -9.58 -13.34
CA ASN A 106 -10.94 -10.02 -13.19
C ASN A 106 -10.52 -10.33 -14.62
N VAL A 107 -9.48 -9.67 -15.11
CA VAL A 107 -9.21 -9.72 -16.55
C VAL A 107 -8.77 -11.13 -16.94
N SER A 108 -8.25 -11.95 -16.04
CA SER A 108 -8.00 -13.38 -16.26
C SER A 108 -9.25 -14.25 -16.55
N SER A 109 -10.47 -13.71 -16.41
CA SER A 109 -11.69 -14.53 -16.47
C SER A 109 -12.33 -14.63 -17.86
N ALA A 110 -12.27 -13.56 -18.67
CA ALA A 110 -12.61 -13.72 -20.08
C ALA A 110 -11.48 -14.52 -20.70
N VAL A 111 -11.80 -15.66 -21.33
CA VAL A 111 -10.82 -16.57 -21.95
C VAL A 111 -9.76 -15.82 -22.78
N LYS A 112 -10.16 -14.74 -23.46
CA LYS A 112 -9.30 -13.84 -24.24
C LYS A 112 -8.17 -13.21 -23.43
N TYR A 113 -8.48 -12.77 -22.22
CA TYR A 113 -7.60 -12.01 -21.35
C TYR A 113 -6.86 -12.93 -20.35
N LYS A 114 -7.42 -14.09 -20.00
CA LYS A 114 -6.67 -15.16 -19.31
C LYS A 114 -5.38 -15.51 -20.01
N LYS A 115 -5.46 -15.70 -21.33
CA LYS A 115 -4.31 -16.02 -22.18
C LYS A 115 -3.22 -14.94 -22.18
N LYS A 116 -3.57 -13.74 -21.72
CA LYS A 116 -2.67 -12.59 -21.69
C LYS A 116 -2.04 -12.36 -20.32
N TRP A 117 -2.66 -12.82 -19.23
CA TRP A 117 -2.07 -12.74 -17.89
C TRP A 117 -0.83 -13.64 -17.83
N LYS A 118 0.29 -13.11 -17.32
CA LYS A 118 1.58 -13.80 -17.37
C LYS A 118 2.17 -14.16 -16.01
N GLY A 119 1.49 -13.81 -14.93
CA GLY A 119 1.95 -14.22 -13.61
C GLY A 119 1.46 -13.30 -12.52
N PRO A 120 1.63 -13.75 -11.27
CA PRO A 120 1.59 -12.82 -10.17
C PRO A 120 2.67 -11.76 -10.44
N TYR A 121 2.28 -10.51 -10.41
CA TYR A 121 3.14 -9.34 -10.58
C TYR A 121 3.77 -8.90 -9.25
N MET A 122 3.47 -9.62 -8.16
CA MET A 122 4.00 -9.45 -6.82
C MET A 122 4.36 -10.82 -6.25
N ASP A 123 5.53 -10.93 -5.61
CA ASP A 123 6.01 -12.20 -5.04
C ASP A 123 5.50 -12.48 -3.62
N SER A 124 4.96 -11.46 -2.95
CA SER A 124 4.44 -11.54 -1.58
C SER A 124 2.90 -11.56 -1.56
N ASP A 125 2.32 -11.99 -0.45
CA ASP A 125 0.87 -11.96 -0.24
C ASP A 125 0.32 -10.53 -0.29
N ALA A 126 -0.94 -10.39 -0.73
CA ALA A 126 -1.63 -9.10 -0.81
C ALA A 126 -1.69 -8.40 0.55
N GLU A 127 -1.85 -9.16 1.64
CA GLU A 127 -1.83 -8.65 3.02
C GLU A 127 -0.50 -7.95 3.37
N GLN A 128 0.61 -8.28 2.70
CA GLN A 128 1.91 -7.67 3.00
C GLN A 128 2.14 -6.41 2.17
N PHE A 129 1.81 -6.44 0.88
CA PHE A 129 2.10 -5.31 -0.01
C PHE A 129 0.97 -4.28 -0.10
N MET A 130 -0.25 -4.59 0.34
CA MET A 130 -1.36 -3.65 0.39
C MET A 130 -1.49 -2.95 1.76
N ILE A 131 -0.62 -3.25 2.71
CA ILE A 131 -0.59 -2.60 4.03
C ILE A 131 0.60 -1.63 4.07
N ASP A 132 0.33 -0.38 4.45
CA ASP A 132 1.34 0.65 4.57
C ASP A 132 2.19 0.48 5.86
N PRO A 133 3.29 1.24 6.02
CA PRO A 133 4.15 1.15 7.20
C PRO A 133 3.51 1.56 8.53
N TRP A 134 2.30 2.13 8.49
CA TRP A 134 1.49 2.48 9.66
C TRP A 134 0.41 1.43 9.95
N GLY A 135 0.40 0.32 9.20
CA GLY A 135 -0.53 -0.80 9.39
C GLY A 135 -1.90 -0.57 8.77
N ARG A 136 -2.04 0.40 7.85
CA ARG A 136 -3.31 0.74 7.21
C ARG A 136 -3.31 0.26 5.77
N LYS A 137 -4.49 -0.10 5.27
CA LYS A 137 -4.65 -0.54 3.89
C LYS A 137 -4.40 0.61 2.93
N ILE A 138 -3.57 0.36 1.92
CA ILE A 138 -3.34 1.29 0.82
C ILE A 138 -4.60 1.37 -0.03
N ARG A 139 -5.06 2.59 -0.27
CA ARG A 139 -6.21 2.87 -1.12
C ARG A 139 -5.76 3.09 -2.55
N VAL A 140 -6.46 2.49 -3.50
CA VAL A 140 -6.35 2.84 -4.92
C VAL A 140 -7.49 3.78 -5.26
N ALA A 141 -7.16 5.02 -5.60
CA ALA A 141 -8.10 6.10 -5.82
C ALA A 141 -8.10 6.55 -7.28
N PHE A 142 -9.26 6.93 -7.82
CA PHE A 142 -9.41 7.28 -9.24
C PHE A 142 -10.10 8.62 -9.41
N HIS A 143 -9.65 9.39 -10.40
CA HIS A 143 -10.21 10.70 -10.70
C HIS A 143 -9.89 11.14 -12.11
N TYR A 144 -10.89 11.54 -12.89
CA TYR A 144 -10.75 12.02 -14.28
C TYR A 144 -9.74 11.22 -15.13
N ARG A 145 -9.86 9.89 -15.15
CA ARG A 145 -8.97 8.97 -15.89
C ARG A 145 -7.55 8.86 -15.35
N LYS A 146 -7.29 9.30 -14.13
CA LYS A 146 -6.03 9.07 -13.42
C LYS A 146 -6.25 8.04 -12.32
N ALA A 147 -5.21 7.26 -12.03
CA ALA A 147 -5.18 6.31 -10.92
C ALA A 147 -4.05 6.68 -9.96
N PHE A 148 -4.35 6.65 -8.67
CA PHE A 148 -3.48 7.03 -7.58
C PHE A 148 -3.41 5.93 -6.53
N LEU A 149 -2.24 5.77 -5.91
CA LEU A 149 -2.08 5.04 -4.65
C LEU A 149 -2.05 6.07 -3.53
N GLN A 150 -2.81 5.85 -2.47
CA GLN A 150 -2.87 6.69 -1.29
C GLN A 150 -2.65 5.85 -0.04
N SER A 151 -1.73 6.28 0.82
CA SER A 151 -1.52 5.76 2.17
C SER A 151 -1.94 6.86 3.11
N ALA A 152 -2.71 6.50 4.13
CA ALA A 152 -3.28 7.44 5.07
C ALA A 152 -2.19 8.10 5.97
N GLY A 153 -0.98 7.54 6.01
CA GLY A 153 0.10 8.12 6.81
C GLY A 153 -0.08 7.94 8.34
N PRO A 154 0.68 8.70 9.14
CA PRO A 154 0.67 8.64 10.60
C PRO A 154 -0.70 8.84 11.25
N ASP A 155 -1.46 9.86 10.83
CA ASP A 155 -2.80 10.14 11.38
C ASP A 155 -3.84 9.10 10.90
N GLY A 156 -3.51 8.50 9.76
CA GLY A 156 -4.29 7.71 8.84
C GLY A 156 -5.77 7.99 8.69
N GLN A 157 -6.05 9.27 8.61
CA GLN A 157 -7.21 9.75 7.90
C GLN A 157 -6.80 9.90 6.44
N PHE A 158 -7.67 9.50 5.52
CA PHE A 158 -7.41 9.73 4.10
C PHE A 158 -7.85 11.15 3.75
N ASP A 159 -6.89 12.03 3.54
CA ASP A 159 -7.17 13.41 3.17
C ASP A 159 -7.53 13.57 1.69
N SER A 160 -8.27 14.63 1.38
CA SER A 160 -8.56 14.98 0.00
C SER A 160 -7.30 15.49 -0.69
N PHE A 161 -6.89 14.81 -1.75
CA PHE A 161 -5.70 15.18 -2.54
C PHE A 161 -6.06 15.66 -3.95
N TRP A 162 -7.35 15.81 -4.27
CA TRP A 162 -7.82 16.09 -5.63
C TRP A 162 -7.44 17.47 -6.16
N ASP A 163 -7.33 18.45 -5.27
CA ASP A 163 -6.89 19.82 -5.61
C ASP A 163 -5.36 19.93 -5.69
N ALA A 164 -4.64 18.86 -5.36
CA ALA A 164 -3.19 18.84 -5.44
C ALA A 164 -2.70 18.44 -6.83
N ASP A 165 -1.74 19.20 -7.36
CA ASP A 165 -1.05 18.85 -8.59
C ASP A 165 -0.11 17.66 -8.32
N ILE A 166 -0.63 16.46 -8.58
CA ILE A 166 0.08 15.19 -8.38
C ILE A 166 0.45 14.61 -9.74
N GLY A 167 1.74 14.38 -9.96
CA GLY A 167 2.29 13.90 -11.22
C GLY A 167 3.61 14.53 -11.68
N GLY A 168 4.18 15.46 -10.89
CA GLY A 168 5.55 15.94 -11.06
C GLY A 168 6.60 14.92 -10.59
N PRO A 169 7.90 15.14 -10.87
CA PRO A 169 8.99 14.20 -10.56
C PRO A 169 9.21 13.92 -9.07
N SER A 170 8.53 14.65 -8.18
CA SER A 170 8.64 14.52 -6.73
C SER A 170 7.68 13.52 -6.10
N ASP A 171 6.66 13.00 -6.80
CA ASP A 171 5.61 12.11 -6.21
C ASP A 171 5.10 12.63 -4.84
N ILE A 172 5.16 13.95 -4.63
CA ILE A 172 4.76 14.66 -3.42
C ILE A 172 3.83 15.76 -3.92
N ALA A 173 2.62 15.74 -3.37
CA ALA A 173 1.58 16.69 -3.64
C ALA A 173 2.09 18.14 -3.45
N THR A 174 1.72 19.02 -4.37
CA THR A 174 2.08 20.45 -4.35
C THR A 174 1.58 21.18 -3.10
N PRO A 175 1.93 22.46 -2.86
CA PRO A 175 1.61 23.20 -1.62
C PRO A 175 0.12 23.29 -1.23
N ALA A 176 -0.80 22.83 -2.09
CA ALA A 176 -2.23 22.74 -1.79
C ALA A 176 -2.61 21.49 -0.98
N TYR A 177 -1.72 20.50 -0.85
CA TYR A 177 -1.95 19.33 -0.03
C TYR A 177 -1.47 19.58 1.41
N SER A 178 -2.44 19.72 2.32
CA SER A 178 -2.20 20.01 3.74
C SER A 178 -2.13 18.75 4.62
N GLY A 179 -2.30 17.56 4.03
CA GLY A 179 -2.33 16.30 4.76
C GLY A 179 -0.96 15.63 4.92
N ASP A 180 -0.93 14.54 5.66
CA ASP A 180 0.25 13.70 5.91
C ASP A 180 0.28 12.41 5.09
N ASP A 181 -0.68 12.22 4.17
CA ASP A 181 -0.74 11.07 3.27
C ASP A 181 0.46 11.02 2.32
N VAL A 182 0.77 9.80 1.92
CA VAL A 182 1.62 9.56 0.75
C VAL A 182 0.70 9.26 -0.43
N VAL A 183 0.82 10.04 -1.51
CA VAL A 183 0.07 9.84 -2.75
C VAL A 183 1.02 9.68 -3.93
N LEU A 184 0.81 8.64 -4.75
CA LEU A 184 1.59 8.42 -5.97
C LEU A 184 0.68 8.23 -7.19
N LEU A 185 1.00 8.95 -8.26
CA LEU A 185 0.34 8.77 -9.55
C LEU A 185 0.83 7.48 -10.22
N VAL A 186 -0.10 6.55 -10.45
CA VAL A 186 0.15 5.30 -11.16
C VAL A 186 -0.02 5.49 -12.66
N ALA A 187 -1.11 6.14 -13.06
CA ALA A 187 -1.48 6.32 -14.46
C ALA A 187 -2.09 7.69 -14.69
N SER A 188 -1.59 8.44 -15.68
CA SER A 188 -2.16 9.73 -16.11
C SER A 188 -3.32 9.58 -17.10
N LYS A 189 -3.45 8.40 -17.72
CA LYS A 189 -4.51 8.06 -18.66
C LYS A 189 -4.93 6.60 -18.48
N LEU A 190 -6.10 6.42 -17.87
CA LEU A 190 -6.77 5.15 -17.68
C LEU A 190 -7.51 4.80 -18.97
N ASP A 191 -7.30 3.56 -19.40
CA ASP A 191 -8.01 2.93 -20.50
C ASP A 191 -9.06 2.02 -19.87
N ILE A 192 -10.35 2.25 -20.17
CA ILE A 192 -11.46 1.45 -19.66
C ILE A 192 -11.65 0.24 -20.60
N PRO A 193 -11.77 -1.00 -20.08
CA PRO A 193 -12.09 -2.13 -20.94
C PRO A 193 -13.45 -1.90 -21.59
N PRO A 194 -13.63 -2.32 -22.85
CA PRO A 194 -14.90 -2.18 -23.56
C PRO A 194 -16.03 -2.96 -22.88
#